data_AF-A0A974PH33-F1
#
_entry.id   AF-A0A974PH33-F1
#
_cell.length_a   1.000
_cell.length_b   1.000
_cell.length_c   1.000
_cell.angle_alpha   90.00
_cell.angle_beta   90.00
_cell.angle_gamma   90.00
#
_symmetry.space_group_name_H-M   'P 1'
#
loop_
_entity.id
_entity.type
_entity.pdbx_description
1 polymer ?
#
loop_
_entity_poly.entity_id
_entity_poly.type
_entity_poly.pdbx_seq_one_letter_code
_entity_poly.pdbx_strand_id
1 'polypeptide(L)'
;MGFLPTAKSKRWSLWIPVYALVLWLLLLLDRFVLLDKDFSPLLLARYAALALGASIVVNGFGWLGARLVWLITTAGILAGLGLMMAYTYREMSGWEDLAGFLMFVMFALGGFAAGLLAEGILWLIRHRRKL
;
A
#
# COMPACT_ATOMS: atom_id res chain seq x y z
N MET A 1 -8.37 17.44 -8.35
CA MET A 1 -8.38 16.42 -7.28
C MET A 1 -9.82 16.10 -6.84
N GLY A 2 -10.67 15.59 -7.74
CA GLY A 2 -12.07 15.25 -7.44
C GLY A 2 -12.30 13.77 -7.08
N PHE A 3 -11.28 12.92 -7.26
CA PHE A 3 -11.37 11.47 -7.05
C PHE A 3 -11.37 11.06 -5.58
N LEU A 4 -10.56 11.73 -4.74
CA LEU A 4 -10.46 11.41 -3.31
C LEU A 4 -11.57 12.09 -2.52
N PRO A 5 -12.18 11.39 -1.53
CA PRO A 5 -13.14 12.01 -0.64
C PRO A 5 -12.58 13.25 0.07
N THR A 6 -13.48 14.09 0.56
CA THR A 6 -13.10 15.23 1.42
C THR A 6 -12.52 14.72 2.75
N ALA A 7 -11.64 15.52 3.35
CA ALA A 7 -11.08 15.20 4.66
C ALA A 7 -12.21 15.01 5.69
N LYS A 8 -12.03 14.05 6.59
CA LYS A 8 -13.01 13.64 7.62
C LYS A 8 -14.36 13.12 7.10
N SER A 9 -14.50 12.87 5.80
CA SER A 9 -15.73 12.31 5.22
C SER A 9 -15.99 10.88 5.68
N LYS A 10 -17.25 10.54 5.95
CA LYS A 10 -17.68 9.15 6.20
C LYS A 10 -17.36 8.21 5.04
N ARG A 11 -17.19 8.72 3.81
CA ARG A 11 -16.82 7.89 2.65
C ARG A 11 -15.52 7.12 2.86
N TRP A 12 -14.57 7.65 3.63
CA TRP A 12 -13.31 6.95 3.94
C TRP A 12 -13.51 5.62 4.67
N SER A 13 -14.60 5.45 5.44
CA SER A 13 -14.89 4.17 6.10
C SER A 13 -15.24 3.08 5.10
N LEU A 14 -15.73 3.42 3.90
CA LEU A 14 -15.94 2.48 2.80
C LEU A 14 -14.63 2.18 2.06
N TRP A 15 -13.73 3.16 1.95
CA TRP A 15 -12.44 2.98 1.30
C TRP A 15 -11.53 2.01 2.05
N ILE A 16 -11.58 1.99 3.38
CA ILE A 16 -10.78 1.05 4.19
C ILE A 16 -11.03 -0.43 3.80
N PRO A 17 -12.26 -0.97 3.88
CA PRO A 17 -12.52 -2.36 3.52
C PRO A 17 -12.31 -2.63 2.03
N VAL A 18 -12.65 -1.69 1.14
CA VAL A 18 -12.43 -1.86 -0.31
C VAL A 18 -10.95 -1.96 -0.64
N TYR A 19 -10.13 -1.05 -0.10
CA TYR A 19 -8.69 -1.03 -0.32
C TYR A 19 -8.03 -2.28 0.30
N ALA A 20 -8.45 -2.67 1.52
CA ALA A 20 -7.95 -3.88 2.16
C ALA A 20 -8.29 -5.13 1.34
N LEU A 21 -9.52 -5.24 0.82
CA LEU A 21 -9.96 -6.35 0.00
C LEU A 21 -9.14 -6.44 -1.30
N VAL A 22 -8.95 -5.32 -2.01
CA VAL A 22 -8.16 -5.28 -3.24
C VAL A 22 -6.71 -5.67 -2.97
N LEU A 23 -6.07 -5.09 -1.96
CA LEU A 23 -4.68 -5.41 -1.61
C LEU A 23 -4.54 -6.87 -1.18
N TRP A 24 -5.49 -7.39 -0.39
CA TRP A 24 -5.49 -8.78 0.03
C TRP A 24 -5.58 -9.72 -1.17
N LEU A 25 -6.54 -9.50 -2.09
CA LEU A 25 -6.69 -10.32 -3.29
C LEU A 25 -5.43 -10.32 -4.16
N LEU A 26 -4.75 -9.18 -4.30
CA LEU A 26 -3.48 -9.10 -5.05
C LEU A 26 -2.35 -9.90 -4.39
N LEU A 27 -2.25 -9.87 -3.06
CA LEU A 27 -1.26 -10.68 -2.33
C LEU A 27 -1.55 -12.18 -2.45
N LEU A 28 -2.84 -12.57 -2.45
CA LEU A 28 -3.24 -13.97 -2.67
C LEU A 28 -2.96 -14.43 -4.09
N LEU A 29 -3.21 -13.56 -5.09
CA LEU A 29 -2.92 -13.84 -6.49
C LEU A 29 -1.45 -14.19 -6.67
N ASP A 30 -0.54 -13.34 -6.15
CA ASP A 30 0.89 -13.62 -6.21
C ASP A 30 1.23 -14.95 -5.52
N ARG A 31 0.73 -15.16 -4.30
CA ARG A 31 1.14 -16.31 -3.49
C ARG A 31 0.62 -17.66 -3.97
N PHE A 32 -0.65 -17.74 -4.34
CA PHE A 32 -1.33 -19.01 -4.60
C PHE A 32 -1.52 -19.27 -6.09
N VAL A 33 -1.53 -18.23 -6.93
CA VAL A 33 -1.72 -18.39 -8.38
C VAL A 33 -0.39 -18.30 -9.12
N LEU A 34 0.48 -17.33 -8.77
CA LEU A 34 1.76 -17.17 -9.48
C LEU A 34 2.85 -18.11 -8.95
N LEU A 35 2.94 -18.27 -7.63
CA LEU A 35 3.94 -19.11 -6.97
C LEU A 35 3.52 -20.58 -6.77
N ASP A 36 2.28 -20.93 -7.16
CA ASP A 36 1.69 -22.28 -7.03
C ASP A 36 1.92 -22.95 -5.66
N LYS A 37 1.87 -22.15 -4.59
CA LYS A 37 2.07 -22.64 -3.21
C LYS A 37 0.81 -23.31 -2.69
N ASP A 38 0.99 -24.29 -1.80
CA ASP A 38 -0.13 -24.94 -1.12
C ASP A 38 -1.01 -23.94 -0.37
N PHE A 39 -2.32 -24.11 -0.57
CA PHE A 39 -3.33 -23.32 0.12
C PHE A 39 -3.23 -23.45 1.64
N SER A 40 -3.13 -22.33 2.35
CA SER A 40 -3.06 -22.29 3.81
C SER A 40 -4.01 -21.24 4.39
N PRO A 41 -5.02 -21.65 5.18
CA PRO A 41 -5.94 -20.73 5.87
C PRO A 41 -5.22 -19.74 6.79
N LEU A 42 -4.09 -20.16 7.39
CA LEU A 42 -3.29 -19.30 8.25
C LEU A 42 -2.59 -18.19 7.45
N LEU A 43 -2.08 -18.49 6.25
CA LEU A 43 -1.47 -17.49 5.37
C LEU A 43 -2.52 -16.48 4.86
N LEU A 44 -3.71 -16.97 4.50
CA LEU A 44 -4.85 -16.11 4.13
C LEU A 44 -5.14 -15.05 5.20
N ALA A 45 -5.27 -15.47 6.46
CA ALA A 45 -5.55 -14.59 7.58
C ALA A 45 -4.41 -13.58 7.83
N ARG A 46 -3.15 -14.02 7.69
CA ARG A 46 -1.97 -13.13 7.82
C ARG A 46 -1.94 -12.05 6.74
N TYR A 47 -2.19 -12.41 5.49
CA TYR A 47 -2.28 -11.43 4.41
C TYR A 47 -3.49 -10.51 4.57
N ALA A 48 -4.62 -11.02 5.08
CA ALA A 48 -5.79 -10.19 5.37
C ALA A 48 -5.46 -9.14 6.45
N ALA A 49 -4.78 -9.56 7.53
CA ALA A 49 -4.35 -8.66 8.59
C ALA A 49 -3.35 -7.60 8.08
N LEU A 50 -2.38 -8.00 7.24
CA LEU A 50 -1.44 -7.08 6.61
C LEU A 50 -2.15 -6.06 5.72
N ALA A 51 -3.04 -6.52 4.84
CA ALA A 51 -3.78 -5.66 3.91
C ALA A 51 -4.72 -4.70 4.65
N LEU A 52 -5.38 -5.18 5.70
CA LEU A 52 -6.23 -4.36 6.55
C LEU A 52 -5.41 -3.31 7.31
N GLY A 53 -4.29 -3.69 7.90
CA GLY A 53 -3.38 -2.78 8.60
C GLY A 53 -2.86 -1.68 7.67
N ALA A 54 -2.33 -2.06 6.50
CA ALA A 54 -1.88 -1.11 5.49
C ALA A 54 -3.02 -0.18 5.03
N SER A 55 -4.21 -0.72 4.80
CA SER A 55 -5.38 0.05 4.40
C SER A 55 -5.80 1.07 5.46
N ILE A 56 -5.84 0.68 6.73
CA ILE A 56 -6.18 1.58 7.84
C ILE A 56 -5.17 2.73 7.93
N VAL A 57 -3.87 2.43 7.80
CA VAL A 57 -2.83 3.46 7.82
C VAL A 57 -3.01 4.41 6.64
N VAL A 58 -3.02 3.90 5.40
CA VAL A 58 -3.07 4.74 4.19
C VAL A 58 -4.35 5.56 4.12
N ASN A 59 -5.51 4.93 4.31
CA ASN A 59 -6.80 5.62 4.27
C ASN A 59 -7.04 6.48 5.52
N GLY A 60 -6.42 6.17 6.65
CA GLY A 60 -6.42 7.01 7.85
C GLY A 60 -5.73 8.36 7.60
N PHE A 61 -4.56 8.35 6.96
CA PHE A 61 -3.90 9.58 6.52
C PHE A 61 -4.72 10.33 5.46
N GLY A 62 -5.33 9.60 4.52
CA GLY A 62 -6.29 10.18 3.57
C GLY A 62 -7.48 10.87 4.27
N TRP A 63 -8.04 10.24 5.30
CA TRP A 63 -9.12 10.78 6.13
C TRP A 63 -8.69 12.04 6.89
N LEU A 64 -7.44 12.12 7.37
CA LEU A 64 -6.86 13.33 7.96
C LEU A 64 -6.62 14.46 6.94
N GLY A 65 -6.76 14.17 5.65
CA GLY A 65 -6.59 15.14 4.56
C GLY A 65 -5.20 15.13 3.93
N ALA A 66 -4.31 14.22 4.33
CA ALA A 66 -2.98 14.05 3.77
C ALA A 66 -3.04 13.30 2.42
N ARG A 67 -3.49 14.02 1.38
CA ARG A 67 -3.77 13.45 0.06
C ARG A 67 -2.51 13.00 -0.68
N LEU A 68 -1.39 13.69 -0.50
CA LEU A 68 -0.12 13.28 -1.11
C LEU A 68 0.42 12.02 -0.45
N VAL A 69 0.29 11.90 0.88
CA VAL A 69 0.63 10.65 1.59
C VAL A 69 -0.14 9.50 0.97
N TRP A 70 -1.47 9.63 0.84
CA TRP A 70 -2.29 8.58 0.25
C TRP A 70 -1.86 8.22 -1.18
N LEU A 71 -1.65 9.22 -2.05
CA LEU A 71 -1.29 9.00 -3.45
C LEU A 71 0.09 8.36 -3.62
N ILE A 72 1.10 8.91 -2.95
CA ILE A 72 2.49 8.45 -3.09
C ILE A 72 2.64 7.07 -2.43
N THR A 73 2.00 6.83 -1.28
CA THR A 73 2.01 5.50 -0.66
C THR A 73 1.32 4.46 -1.54
N THR A 74 0.16 4.80 -2.11
CA THR A 74 -0.55 3.88 -3.02
C THR A 74 0.27 3.59 -4.27
N ALA A 75 0.94 4.59 -4.85
CA ALA A 75 1.86 4.38 -5.96
C ALA A 75 3.04 3.48 -5.58
N GLY A 76 3.62 3.68 -4.39
CA GLY A 76 4.67 2.82 -3.85
C GLY A 76 4.20 1.38 -3.65
N ILE A 77 3.03 1.17 -3.06
CA ILE A 77 2.42 -0.16 -2.90
C ILE A 77 2.22 -0.84 -4.26
N LEU A 78 1.68 -0.14 -5.25
CA LEU A 78 1.47 -0.69 -6.60
C LEU A 78 2.79 -1.03 -7.31
N ALA A 79 3.80 -0.16 -7.22
CA ALA A 79 5.12 -0.42 -7.77
C ALA A 79 5.80 -1.61 -7.07
N GLY A 80 5.70 -1.67 -5.74
CA GLY A 80 6.22 -2.77 -4.94
C GLY A 80 5.54 -4.11 -5.25
N LEU A 81 4.22 -4.13 -5.42
CA LEU A 81 3.48 -5.32 -5.86
C LEU A 81 3.89 -5.75 -7.27
N GLY A 82 3.98 -4.81 -8.21
CA GLY A 82 4.42 -5.11 -9.57
C GLY A 82 5.83 -5.69 -9.62
N LEU A 83 6.75 -5.14 -8.81
CA LEU A 83 8.11 -5.68 -8.69
C LEU A 83 8.12 -7.05 -8.02
N MET A 84 7.38 -7.23 -6.91
CA MET A 84 7.24 -8.52 -6.23
C MET A 84 6.81 -9.61 -7.23
N MET A 85 5.74 -9.36 -7.99
CA MET A 85 5.27 -10.28 -9.02
C MET A 85 6.30 -10.50 -10.14
N ALA A 86 7.08 -9.48 -10.51
CA ALA A 86 8.12 -9.62 -11.53
C ALA A 86 9.33 -10.45 -11.05
N TYR A 87 9.66 -10.39 -9.76
CA TYR A 87 10.72 -11.19 -9.16
C TYR A 87 10.32 -12.66 -9.03
N THR A 88 9.05 -12.96 -8.81
CA THR A 88 8.49 -14.32 -8.84
C THR A 88 8.80 -15.08 -10.15
N TYR A 89 8.96 -14.37 -11.28
CA TYR A 89 9.28 -15.01 -12.57
C TYR A 89 10.78 -15.18 -12.84
N ARG A 90 11.64 -14.62 -11.99
CA ARG A 90 13.09 -14.77 -12.14
C ARG A 90 13.49 -15.91 -11.23
N GLU A 91 13.82 -17.07 -11.80
CA GLU A 91 14.27 -18.31 -11.11
C GLU A 91 15.46 -18.07 -10.16
N MET A 92 15.25 -17.37 -9.05
CA MET A 92 16.21 -17.05 -8.01
C MET A 92 16.13 -18.13 -6.93
N SER A 93 16.68 -19.31 -7.22
CA SER A 93 17.06 -20.38 -6.28
C SER A 93 16.48 -20.25 -4.84
N GLY A 94 15.17 -20.45 -4.67
CA GLY A 94 14.49 -20.48 -3.36
C GLY A 94 14.36 -19.16 -2.58
N TRP A 95 14.94 -18.05 -3.04
CA TRP A 95 14.91 -16.74 -2.38
C TRP A 95 13.88 -15.76 -2.97
N GLU A 96 13.24 -16.14 -4.07
CA GLU A 96 12.24 -15.33 -4.80
C GLU A 96 11.17 -14.75 -3.87
N ASP A 97 10.59 -15.61 -3.02
CA ASP A 97 9.58 -15.24 -2.03
C ASP A 97 10.04 -14.09 -1.12
N LEU A 98 11.28 -14.19 -0.62
CA LEU A 98 11.82 -13.21 0.32
C LEU A 98 12.18 -11.92 -0.40
N ALA A 99 12.85 -12.02 -1.55
CA ALA A 99 13.26 -10.87 -2.33
C ALA A 99 12.04 -10.08 -2.83
N GLY A 100 11.03 -10.76 -3.37
CA GLY A 100 9.79 -10.15 -3.83
C GLY A 100 9.05 -9.45 -2.67
N PHE A 101 8.88 -10.14 -1.54
CA PHE A 101 8.23 -9.54 -0.37
C PHE A 101 9.01 -8.34 0.20
N LEU A 102 10.35 -8.42 0.24
CA LEU A 102 11.20 -7.31 0.70
C LEU A 102 11.07 -6.10 -0.22
N MET A 103 11.06 -6.31 -1.55
CA MET A 103 10.84 -5.23 -2.52
C MET A 103 9.47 -4.59 -2.32
N PHE A 104 8.41 -5.38 -2.11
CA PHE A 104 7.09 -4.85 -1.78
C PHE A 104 7.11 -3.96 -0.54
N VAL A 105 7.69 -4.44 0.56
CA VAL A 105 7.78 -3.69 1.82
C VAL A 105 8.61 -2.41 1.65
N MET A 106 9.75 -2.47 0.97
CA MET A 106 10.62 -1.32 0.73
C MET A 106 9.90 -0.23 -0.07
N PHE A 107 9.18 -0.59 -1.12
CA PHE A 107 8.42 0.37 -1.93
C PHE A 107 7.18 0.91 -1.20
N ALA A 108 6.50 0.08 -0.41
CA ALA A 108 5.39 0.54 0.42
C ALA A 108 5.84 1.54 1.49
N LEU A 109 6.89 1.22 2.26
CA LEU A 109 7.45 2.09 3.30
C LEU A 109 8.14 3.33 2.70
N GLY A 110 8.88 3.16 1.61
CA GLY A 110 9.53 4.25 0.89
C GLY A 110 8.51 5.23 0.29
N GLY A 111 7.44 4.71 -0.31
CA GLY A 111 6.30 5.51 -0.79
C GLY A 111 5.60 6.24 0.36
N PHE A 112 5.42 5.58 1.51
CA PHE A 112 4.86 6.23 2.70
C PHE A 112 5.75 7.36 3.22
N ALA A 113 7.04 7.12 3.37
CA ALA A 113 8.00 8.13 3.82
C ALA A 113 8.08 9.32 2.85
N ALA A 114 8.16 9.05 1.54
CA ALA A 114 8.12 10.08 0.50
C ALA A 114 6.81 10.87 0.52
N GLY A 115 5.69 10.18 0.77
CA GLY A 115 4.37 10.79 0.94
C GLY A 115 4.32 11.76 2.11
N LEU A 116 4.83 11.36 3.28
CA LEU A 116 4.93 12.20 4.46
C LEU A 116 5.81 13.43 4.22
N LEU A 117 6.97 13.24 3.57
CA LEU A 117 7.86 14.34 3.22
C LEU A 117 7.17 15.33 2.27
N ALA A 118 6.49 14.85 1.22
CA ALA A 118 5.81 15.70 0.26
C ALA A 118 4.67 16.52 0.90
N GLU A 119 3.86 15.89 1.75
CA GLU A 119 2.80 16.58 2.48
C GLU A 119 3.37 17.60 3.49
N GLY A 120 4.45 17.23 4.20
CA GLY A 120 5.15 18.11 5.13
C GLY A 120 5.75 19.35 4.46
N ILE A 121 6.40 19.18 3.31
CA ILE A 121 6.94 20.28 2.50
C ILE A 121 5.80 21.21 2.03
N LEU A 122 4.70 20.65 1.51
CA LEU A 122 3.54 21.46 1.11
C LEU A 122 2.95 22.26 2.27
N TRP A 123 2.84 21.64 3.45
CA TRP A 123 2.36 22.32 4.64
C TRP A 123 3.27 23.50 5.03
N LEU A 124 4.59 23.29 5.04
CA LEU A 124 5.59 24.32 5.30
C LEU A 124 5.51 25.50 4.31
N ILE A 125 5.42 25.21 3.00
CA ILE A 125 5.32 26.24 1.96
C ILE A 125 4.02 27.04 2.14
N ARG A 126 2.89 26.37 2.41
CA ARG A 126 1.61 27.05 2.63
C ARG A 126 1.61 27.90 3.89
N HIS A 127 2.26 27.45 4.95
CA HIS A 127 2.36 28.21 6.18
C HIS A 127 3.22 29.47 5.98
N ARG A 128 4.35 29.35 5.29
CA ARG A 128 5.23 30.49 4.97
C ARG A 128 4.65 31.51 3.99
N ARG A 129 3.70 31.13 3.14
CA ARG A 129 3.00 32.05 2.21
C ARG A 129 1.79 32.76 2.84
N LYS A 130 1.35 32.30 4.02
CA LYS A 130 0.23 32.90 4.77
C LYS A 130 0.71 33.84 5.89
N LEU A 131 1.98 33.76 6.25
CA LEU A 131 2.73 34.78 6.99
C LEU A 131 3.20 35.84 6.00
#